data_AF-A0A1M6VPM6-F1
#
_entry.id   AF-A0A1M6VPM6-F1
#
_cell.length_a   1.000
_cell.length_b   1.000
_cell.length_c   1.000
_cell.angle_alpha   90.00
_cell.angle_beta   90.00
_cell.angle_gamma   90.00
#
_symmetry.space_group_name_H-M   'P 1'
#
loop_
_entity.id
_entity.type
_entity.pdbx_description
1 polymer ?
#
loop_
_entity_poly.entity_id
_entity_poly.type
_entity_poly.pdbx_seq_one_letter_code
_entity_poly.pdbx_strand_id
1 'polypeptide(L)'
;MFNASLSWIKSKQVFLKIQAGTGDNLQQEDIQKGFVDYCLWSTFKPENIDIDGELDMECLDGGMVLSKEYFTPKTALESCYYEAFSQNHNEGDVVILIEESS
;
A
#
# COMPACT_ATOMS: atom_id res chain seq x y z
N MET A 1 14.03 -0.66 -7.32
CA MET A 1 12.69 -1.29 -7.51
C MET A 1 11.91 -1.07 -6.22
N PHE A 2 10.60 -0.81 -6.27
CA PHE A 2 9.81 -0.64 -5.04
C PHE A 2 9.77 -1.96 -4.27
N ASN A 3 10.00 -1.94 -2.95
CA ASN A 3 9.90 -3.13 -2.10
C ASN A 3 8.73 -3.01 -1.12
N ALA A 4 8.74 -1.98 -0.28
CA ALA A 4 7.66 -1.72 0.66
C ALA A 4 7.59 -0.25 1.05
N SER A 5 6.42 0.20 1.47
CA SER A 5 6.26 1.48 2.14
C SER A 5 5.22 1.40 3.26
N LEU A 6 5.40 2.28 4.24
CA LEU A 6 4.44 2.52 5.30
C LEU A 6 4.14 4.01 5.35
N SER A 7 2.87 4.36 5.25
CA SER A 7 2.42 5.75 5.25
C SER A 7 1.30 5.96 6.26
N TRP A 8 1.28 7.11 6.92
CA TRP A 8 0.15 7.56 7.73
C TRP A 8 -0.82 8.40 6.89
N ILE A 9 -2.11 8.08 6.98
CA ILE A 9 -3.20 8.76 6.28
C ILE A 9 -3.96 9.62 7.28
N LYS A 10 -3.72 10.94 7.26
CA LYS A 10 -4.18 11.85 8.32
C LYS A 10 -5.70 11.91 8.44
N SER A 11 -6.40 12.01 7.31
CA SER A 11 -7.86 12.14 7.28
C SER A 11 -8.59 10.89 7.79
N LYS A 12 -7.95 9.72 7.66
CA LYS A 12 -8.51 8.41 8.06
C LYS A 12 -8.00 7.95 9.41
N GLN A 13 -6.87 8.50 9.86
CA GLN A 13 -6.13 8.06 11.03
C GLN A 13 -5.76 6.57 10.97
N VAL A 14 -5.23 6.14 9.83
CA VAL A 14 -4.77 4.76 9.61
C VAL A 14 -3.37 4.76 9.00
N PHE A 15 -2.65 3.67 9.21
CA PHE A 15 -1.49 3.34 8.41
C PHE A 15 -1.92 2.63 7.13
N LEU A 16 -1.31 3.00 6.00
CA LEU A 16 -1.37 2.26 4.74
C LEU A 16 0.00 1.62 4.54
N LYS A 17 0.04 0.28 4.62
CA LYS A 17 1.22 -0.51 4.25
C LYS A 17 1.06 -0.95 2.80
N ILE A 18 2.11 -0.80 2.02
CA ILE A 18 2.18 -1.29 0.65
C ILE A 18 3.42 -2.17 0.54
N GLN A 19 3.29 -3.32 -0.13
CA GLN A 19 4.38 -4.25 -0.33
C GLN A 19 4.38 -4.74 -1.77
N ALA A 20 5.56 -4.80 -2.39
CA ALA A 20 5.74 -5.35 -3.71
C ALA A 20 5.39 -6.84 -3.72
N GLY A 21 4.80 -7.29 -4.82
CA GLY A 21 4.55 -8.69 -5.07
C GLY A 21 5.83 -9.47 -5.30
N THR A 22 5.89 -10.72 -4.83
CA THR A 22 7.02 -11.64 -5.08
C THR A 22 6.95 -12.33 -6.45
N GLY A 23 6.05 -11.88 -7.35
CA GLY A 23 5.79 -12.53 -8.65
C GLY A 23 4.89 -13.77 -8.58
N ASP A 24 4.70 -14.37 -7.40
CA ASP A 24 3.99 -15.65 -7.25
C ASP A 24 2.46 -15.58 -7.41
N ASN A 25 1.86 -14.41 -7.21
CA ASN A 25 0.40 -14.24 -7.22
C ASN A 25 -0.17 -13.77 -8.56
N LEU A 26 0.65 -13.57 -9.60
CA LEU A 26 0.13 -13.29 -10.95
C LEU A 26 -0.38 -14.59 -11.57
N GLN A 27 -1.68 -14.67 -11.84
CA GLN A 27 -2.26 -15.83 -12.48
C GLN A 27 -1.99 -15.81 -13.99
N GLN A 28 -2.11 -16.97 -14.66
CA GLN A 28 -1.95 -17.05 -16.11
C GLN A 28 -2.90 -16.11 -16.85
N GLU A 29 -4.12 -15.92 -16.35
CA GLU A 29 -5.09 -14.97 -16.93
C GLU A 29 -4.63 -13.51 -16.83
N ASP A 30 -3.95 -13.13 -15.75
CA ASP A 30 -3.42 -11.78 -15.55
C ASP A 30 -2.29 -11.51 -16.54
N ILE A 31 -1.40 -12.49 -16.69
CA ILE A 31 -0.30 -12.44 -17.66
C ILE A 31 -0.86 -12.35 -19.08
N GLN A 32 -1.91 -13.11 -19.43
CA GLN A 32 -2.57 -13.02 -20.73
C GLN A 32 -3.22 -11.66 -20.97
N LYS A 33 -3.71 -10.99 -19.91
CA LYS A 33 -4.24 -9.62 -19.97
C LYS A 33 -3.14 -8.55 -20.01
N GLY A 34 -1.87 -8.96 -19.92
CA GLY A 34 -0.69 -8.10 -20.02
C GLY A 34 -0.25 -7.49 -18.69
N PHE A 35 -0.71 -7.99 -17.55
CA PHE A 35 -0.18 -7.58 -16.25
C PHE A 35 1.19 -8.20 -16.01
N VAL A 36 2.10 -7.41 -15.46
CA VAL A 36 3.53 -7.79 -15.27
C VAL A 36 4.01 -7.56 -13.84
N ASP A 37 3.23 -6.85 -13.02
CA ASP A 37 3.59 -6.52 -11.64
C ASP A 37 2.34 -6.37 -10.76
N TYR A 38 2.51 -6.42 -9.44
CA TYR A 38 1.45 -6.19 -8.47
C TYR A 38 1.94 -5.60 -7.13
N CYS A 39 1.12 -4.77 -6.46
CA CYS A 39 1.28 -4.36 -5.05
C CYS A 39 0.22 -5.03 -4.18
N LEU A 40 0.61 -5.45 -2.98
CA LEU A 40 -0.31 -5.75 -1.88
C LEU A 40 -0.45 -4.51 -1.01
N TRP A 41 -1.66 -4.21 -0.57
CA TRP A 41 -1.91 -3.14 0.40
C TRP A 41 -2.69 -3.66 1.59
N SER A 42 -2.48 -3.01 2.73
CA SER A 42 -3.28 -3.23 3.93
C SER A 42 -3.39 -1.95 4.73
N THR A 43 -4.54 -1.73 5.36
CA THR A 43 -4.77 -0.60 6.25
C THR A 43 -4.82 -1.06 7.70
N PHE A 44 -4.15 -0.30 8.58
CA PHE A 44 -4.08 -0.61 10.00
C PHE A 44 -4.51 0.57 10.83
N LYS A 45 -5.36 0.32 11.82
CA LYS A 45 -5.78 1.33 12.79
C LYS A 45 -5.05 1.15 14.10
N PRO A 46 -4.30 2.16 14.57
CA PRO A 46 -3.76 2.13 15.93
C PRO A 46 -4.88 2.29 16.96
N GLU A 47 -4.81 1.55 18.07
CA GLU A 47 -5.76 1.75 19.18
C GLU A 47 -5.52 3.07 19.92
N ASN A 48 -4.25 3.40 20.19
CA ASN A 48 -3.85 4.65 20.82
C ASN A 48 -2.43 5.03 20.38
N ILE A 49 -2.29 6.11 19.60
CA ILE A 49 -0.99 6.54 19.06
C ILE A 49 -0.11 7.29 20.09
N ASP A 50 -0.69 7.67 21.24
CA ASP A 50 -0.02 8.47 22.27
C ASP A 50 0.68 7.61 23.35
N ILE A 51 0.80 6.30 23.12
CA ILE A 51 1.51 5.40 24.05
C ILE A 51 2.97 5.20 23.61
N ASP A 52 3.89 5.34 24.55
CA ASP A 52 5.34 5.12 24.32
C ASP A 52 5.72 3.62 24.40
N GLY A 53 4.83 2.72 23.98
CA GLY A 53 4.93 1.26 24.15
C GLY A 53 4.63 0.46 22.89
N GLU A 54 4.26 -0.81 23.07
CA GLU A 54 3.75 -1.63 21.96
C GLU A 54 2.44 -1.02 21.44
N LEU A 55 2.40 -0.76 20.13
CA LEU A 55 1.24 -0.19 19.46
C LEU A 55 0.43 -1.30 18.83
N ASP A 56 -0.62 -1.73 19.51
CA ASP A 56 -1.58 -2.67 18.95
C ASP A 56 -2.28 -2.03 17.74
N MET A 57 -2.32 -2.81 16.66
CA MET A 57 -2.85 -2.40 15.37
C MET A 57 -3.91 -3.38 14.89
N GLU A 58 -5.10 -2.89 14.65
CA GLU A 58 -6.17 -3.64 14.01
C GLU A 58 -6.01 -3.57 12.48
N CYS A 59 -5.93 -4.71 11.81
CA CYS A 59 -6.01 -4.75 10.35
C CYS A 59 -7.46 -4.50 9.93
N LEU A 60 -7.69 -3.42 9.19
CA LEU A 60 -9.04 -3.02 8.76
C LEU A 60 -9.42 -3.64 7.42
N ASP A 61 -8.51 -3.60 6.46
CA ASP A 61 -8.74 -4.06 5.09
C ASP A 61 -7.42 -4.31 4.36
N GLY A 62 -7.48 -5.04 3.26
CA GLY A 62 -6.34 -5.27 2.39
C GLY A 62 -6.74 -5.80 1.02
N GLY A 63 -5.84 -5.63 0.07
CA GLY A 63 -6.09 -6.03 -1.31
C GLY A 63 -4.83 -6.10 -2.15
N MET A 64 -5.04 -6.34 -3.43
CA MET A 64 -4.00 -6.45 -4.43
C MET A 64 -4.31 -5.54 -5.61
N VAL A 65 -3.30 -4.83 -6.10
CA VAL A 65 -3.39 -4.01 -7.31
C VAL A 65 -2.46 -4.56 -8.35
N LEU A 66 -2.99 -4.86 -9.54
CA LEU A 66 -2.24 -5.33 -10.68
C LEU A 66 -1.81 -4.16 -11.57
N SER A 67 -0.63 -4.25 -12.18
CA SER A 67 -0.12 -3.26 -13.12
C SER A 67 0.46 -3.89 -14.39
N LYS A 68 0.26 -3.20 -15.51
CA LYS A 68 0.85 -3.54 -16.82
C LYS A 68 2.26 -2.95 -16.99
N GLU A 69 2.70 -2.16 -16.03
CA GLU A 69 4.04 -1.60 -15.91
C GLU A 69 4.61 -1.91 -14.53
N TYR A 70 5.94 -1.88 -14.38
CA TYR A 70 6.54 -2.07 -13.06
C TYR A 70 6.18 -0.94 -12.12
N PHE A 71 5.83 -1.28 -10.89
CA PHE A 71 5.52 -0.29 -9.87
C PHE A 71 6.78 0.50 -9.48
N THR A 72 6.61 1.82 -9.43
CA THR A 72 7.50 2.73 -8.73
C THR A 72 6.90 3.00 -7.34
N PRO A 73 7.69 3.47 -6.35
CA PRO A 73 7.12 3.81 -5.04
C PRO A 73 5.93 4.78 -5.14
N LYS A 74 6.03 5.76 -6.05
CA LYS A 74 4.96 6.72 -6.32
C LYS A 74 3.72 6.06 -6.92
N THR A 75 3.87 5.31 -8.01
CA THR A 75 2.70 4.70 -8.69
C THR A 75 2.05 3.61 -7.85
N ALA A 76 2.82 2.90 -7.02
CA ALA A 76 2.30 1.98 -6.03
C ALA A 76 1.46 2.73 -4.99
N LEU A 77 2.00 3.79 -4.40
CA LEU A 77 1.27 4.60 -3.43
C LEU A 77 -0.03 5.17 -3.99
N GLU A 78 0.00 5.76 -5.18
CA GLU A 78 -1.19 6.35 -5.80
C GLU A 78 -2.28 5.31 -6.06
N SER A 79 -1.90 4.16 -6.62
CA SER A 79 -2.86 3.10 -6.98
C SER A 79 -3.41 2.38 -5.76
N CYS A 80 -2.53 1.97 -4.85
CA CYS A 80 -2.91 1.27 -3.63
C CYS A 80 -3.69 2.24 -2.67
N TYR A 81 -3.45 3.58 -2.68
CA TYR A 81 -4.29 4.57 -1.97
C TYR A 81 -5.70 4.68 -2.56
N TYR A 82 -5.81 4.70 -3.89
CA TYR A 82 -7.11 4.75 -4.57
C TYR A 82 -7.96 3.54 -4.22
N GLU A 83 -7.39 2.33 -4.29
CA GLU A 83 -8.13 1.11 -3.95
C GLU A 83 -8.55 1.08 -2.47
N ALA A 84 -7.66 1.49 -1.55
CA ALA A 84 -7.96 1.49 -0.12
C ALA A 84 -9.06 2.48 0.29
N PHE A 85 -9.17 3.64 -0.40
CA PHE A 85 -10.03 4.74 0.06
C PHE A 85 -11.06 5.22 -0.96
N SER A 86 -11.07 4.65 -2.17
CA SER A 86 -11.88 5.08 -3.31
C SER A 86 -11.72 6.58 -3.62
N GLN A 87 -10.49 7.10 -3.47
CA GLN A 87 -10.17 8.52 -3.60
C GLN A 87 -8.81 8.71 -4.27
N ASN A 88 -8.66 9.78 -5.06
CA ASN A 88 -7.36 10.12 -5.64
C ASN A 88 -6.36 10.45 -4.54
N HIS A 89 -5.09 10.09 -4.78
CA HIS A 89 -3.98 10.40 -3.89
C HIS A 89 -3.91 11.90 -3.58
N ASN A 90 -3.80 12.22 -2.29
CA ASN A 90 -3.61 13.58 -1.80
C ASN A 90 -2.30 13.65 -1.02
N GLU A 91 -1.28 14.25 -1.62
CA GLU A 91 0.04 14.44 -0.98
C GLU A 91 -0.07 15.17 0.37
N GLY A 92 -1.05 16.08 0.50
CA GLY A 92 -1.31 16.80 1.74
C GLY A 92 -1.96 15.94 2.83
N ASP A 93 -2.45 14.74 2.53
CA ASP A 93 -3.06 13.81 3.50
C ASP A 93 -2.11 12.68 3.93
N VAL A 94 -1.08 12.42 3.14
CA VAL A 94 -0.18 11.28 3.33
C VAL A 94 1.15 11.72 3.94
N VAL A 95 1.60 11.00 4.97
CA VAL A 95 2.96 11.12 5.51
C VAL A 95 3.66 9.79 5.33
N ILE A 96 4.69 9.75 4.49
CA ILE A 96 5.50 8.55 4.28
C ILE A 96 6.44 8.41 5.50
N LEU A 97 6.37 7.28 6.18
CA LEU A 97 7.16 6.99 7.38
C LEU A 97 8.37 6.13 7.03
N ILE A 98 8.15 5.12 6.19
CA ILE A 98 9.18 4.20 5.72
C ILE A 98 8.97 3.99 4.23
N GLU A 99 10.07 4.02 3.47
CA GLU A 99 10.09 3.61 2.07
C GLU A 99 11.36 2.77 1.85
N GLU A 100 11.18 1.52 1.46
CA GLU A 100 12.26 0.63 1.08
C GLU A 100 12.35 0.51 -0.44
N SER A 101 13.54 0.82 -0.94
CA SER A 101 13.92 0.66 -2.34
C SER A 101 15.08 -0.32 -2.42
N SER A 102 14.96 -1.34 -3.28
CA SER A 102 16.04 -2.28 -3.63
C SER A 102 16.84 -1.82 -4.84
#